data_AF-A0A7M4FAT3-F1
#
_entry.id   AF-A0A7M4FAT3-F1
#
_cell.length_a   1.000
_cell.length_b   1.000
_cell.length_c   1.000
_cell.angle_alpha   90.00
_cell.angle_beta   90.00
_cell.angle_gamma   90.00
#
_symmetry.space_group_name_H-M   'P 1'
#
loop_
_entity.id
_entity.type
_entity.pdbx_description
1 polymer ?
#
loop_
_entity_poly.entity_id
_entity_poly.type
_entity_poly.pdbx_seq_one_letter_code
_entity_poly.pdbx_strand_id
1 'polypeptide(L)' 'MKVIGWVKVLYSKAGSQVLVNGYLSKAFPIQTGVRQGCPLSHYLFVCIMEPLAWRIYDDKLISDVKIPG' A
#
# COMPACT_ATOMS: atom_id res chain seq x y z
N MET A 1 -8.40 -20.05 -4.16
CA MET A 1 -7.04 -20.25 -3.60
C MET A 1 -5.89 -19.75 -4.50
N LYS A 2 -5.99 -19.77 -5.84
CA LYS A 2 -4.86 -19.45 -6.75
C LYS A 2 -4.37 -17.99 -6.71
N VAL A 3 -5.26 -17.01 -6.65
CA VAL A 3 -4.90 -15.57 -6.73
C VAL A 3 -4.08 -15.09 -5.53
N ILE A 4 -4.44 -15.52 -4.31
CA ILE A 4 -3.70 -15.16 -3.08
C ILE A 4 -2.25 -15.64 -3.13
N GLY A 5 -2.01 -16.82 -3.71
CA GLY A 5 -0.65 -17.35 -3.94
C GLY A 5 0.15 -16.44 -4.86
N TRP A 6 -0.43 -16.01 -5.98
CA TRP A 6 0.22 -15.08 -6.92
C TRP A 6 0.52 -13.72 -6.29
N VAL A 7 -0.41 -13.17 -5.51
CA VAL A 7 -0.17 -11.93 -4.76
C VAL A 7 1.01 -12.08 -3.81
N LYS A 8 1.09 -13.19 -3.05
CA LYS A 8 2.24 -13.45 -2.16
C LYS A 8 3.56 -13.52 -2.93
N VAL A 9 3.59 -14.19 -4.08
CA VAL A 9 4.80 -14.28 -4.92
C VAL A 9 5.24 -12.88 -5.38
N LEU A 10 4.30 -12.05 -5.87
CA LEU A 10 4.60 -10.72 -6.41
C LEU A 10 5.07 -9.70 -5.36
N TYR A 11 4.73 -9.90 -4.08
CA TYR A 11 5.02 -8.96 -3.00
C TYR A 11 6.04 -9.46 -1.97
N SER A 12 6.32 -10.76 -1.86
CA SER A 12 7.19 -11.34 -0.80
C SER A 12 8.65 -10.88 -0.77
N LYS A 13 9.21 -10.50 -1.93
CA LYS A 13 10.60 -10.04 -2.06
C LYS A 13 10.70 -8.81 -2.96
N ALA A 14 9.69 -7.95 -2.92
CA ALA A 14 9.66 -6.76 -3.75
C ALA A 14 10.79 -5.80 -3.36
N GLY A 15 11.69 -5.52 -4.30
CA GLY A 15 12.69 -4.46 -4.20
C GLY A 15 12.29 -3.26 -5.06
N SER A 16 12.79 -2.08 -4.71
CA SER A 16 12.64 -0.87 -5.51
C SER A 16 13.97 -0.16 -5.69
N GLN A 17 14.05 0.66 -6.73
CA GLN A 17 15.14 1.58 -7.02
C GLN A 17 14.54 2.93 -7.37
N VAL A 18 15.23 4.00 -7.00
CA VAL A 18 14.82 5.37 -7.32
C VAL A 18 15.72 5.89 -8.42
N LEU A 19 15.11 6.44 -9.48
CA LEU A 19 15.83 7.17 -10.51
C LEU A 19 15.87 8.65 -10.14
N VAL A 20 17.06 9.21 -9.95
CA VAL A 20 17.29 10.62 -9.63
C VAL A 20 18.27 11.21 -10.63
N ASN A 21 17.83 12.19 -11.43
CA ASN A 21 18.67 12.87 -12.43
C ASN A 21 19.41 11.91 -13.38
N GLY A 22 18.75 10.81 -13.79
CA GLY A 22 19.34 9.80 -14.67
C GLY A 22 20.20 8.74 -13.97
N TYR A 23 20.44 8.88 -12.66
CA TYR A 23 21.17 7.89 -11.86
C TYR A 23 20.22 7.02 -11.05
N LEU A 24 20.43 5.71 -11.12
CA LEU A 24 19.62 4.73 -10.39
C LEU A 24 20.23 4.45 -9.02
N SER A 25 19.41 4.47 -7.97
CA SER A 25 19.85 4.10 -6.62
C SER A 25 20.21 2.62 -6.52
N LYS A 26 20.90 2.25 -5.44
CA LYS A 26 20.94 0.84 -5.02
C LYS A 26 19.52 0.33 -4.76
N ALA A 27 19.29 -0.94 -5.08
CA ALA A 27 18.03 -1.59 -4.77
C ALA A 27 17.85 -1.71 -3.26
N PHE A 28 16.65 -1.43 -2.77
CA PHE A 28 16.27 -1.59 -1.37
C PHE A 28 14.96 -2.39 -1.25
N PRO A 29 14.78 -3.15 -0.18
CA PRO A 29 13.55 -3.90 0.05
C PRO A 29 12.38 -2.94 0.35
N ILE A 30 11.23 -3.21 -0.25
CA ILE A 30 9.99 -2.48 0.07
C ILE A 30 9.39 -3.11 1.32
N GLN A 31 9.30 -2.33 2.41
CA GLN A 31 8.68 -2.79 3.66
C GLN A 31 7.20 -2.42 3.73
N THR A 32 6.82 -1.28 3.16
CA THR A 32 5.46 -0.74 3.21
C THR A 32 5.11 -0.04 1.89
N GLY A 33 3.81 0.17 1.67
CA GLY A 33 3.30 0.85 0.49
C GLY A 33 3.10 -0.08 -0.71
N VAL A 34 2.59 0.51 -1.80
CA VAL A 34 2.26 -0.19 -3.05
C VAL A 34 2.88 0.54 -4.24
N ARG A 35 3.19 -0.18 -5.32
CA ARG A 35 3.71 0.45 -6.55
C ARG A 35 2.60 1.25 -7.23
N GLN A 36 2.73 2.58 -7.30
CA GLN A 36 1.83 3.42 -8.09
C GLN A 36 1.92 3.07 -9.57
N GLY A 37 0.79 3.15 -10.29
CA GLY A 37 0.71 2.76 -11.71
C GLY A 37 0.62 1.24 -11.96
N CYS A 38 0.77 0.39 -10.94
CA CYS A 38 0.52 -1.04 -11.08
C CYS A 38 -0.97 -1.35 -10.87
N PRO A 39 -1.66 -1.99 -11.84
CA PRO A 39 -3.09 -2.29 -11.73
C PRO A 39 -3.44 -3.14 -10.50
N LEU A 40 -2.57 -4.10 -10.15
CA LEU A 40 -2.77 -4.97 -8.99
C LEU A 40 -2.63 -4.22 -7.66
N SER A 41 -1.71 -3.26 -7.58
CA SER A 41 -1.52 -2.42 -6.38
C SER A 41 -2.80 -1.68 -5.99
N HIS A 42 -3.52 -1.16 -6.99
CA HIS A 42 -4.75 -0.40 -6.76
C HIS A 42 -5.84 -1.27 -6.11
N TYR A 43 -6.06 -2.48 -6.63
CA TYR A 43 -7.02 -3.41 -6.05
C TYR A 43 -6.64 -3.81 -4.62
N LEU A 44 -5.37 -4.14 -4.37
CA LEU A 44 -4.91 -4.49 -3.02
C LEU A 44 -5.08 -3.33 -2.03
N PHE A 45 -4.85 -2.09 -2.47
CA PHE A 45 -5.09 -0.91 -1.65
C PHE A 45 -6.56 -0.80 -1.25
N VAL A 46 -7.50 -0.89 -2.19
CA VAL A 46 -8.94 -0.81 -1.91
C VAL A 46 -9.37 -1.91 -0.92
N CYS A 47 -8.92 -3.15 -1.11
CA CYS A 47 -9.22 -4.26 -0.20
C CYS A 47 -8.70 -4.05 1.23
N ILE A 48 -7.62 -3.30 1.41
CA ILE A 48 -7.06 -2.97 2.74
C ILE A 48 -7.76 -1.75 3.35
N MET A 49 -8.16 -0.79 2.52
CA MET A 49 -8.77 0.46 2.96
C MET A 49 -10.14 0.26 3.59
N GLU A 50 -10.97 -0.64 3.07
CA GLU A 50 -12.30 -0.92 3.62
C GLU A 50 -12.25 -1.38 5.09
N PRO A 51 -11.56 -2.47 5.46
CA PRO A 51 -11.47 -2.89 6.86
C PRO A 51 -10.73 -1.87 7.73
N LEU A 52 -9.77 -1.14 7.16
CA LEU A 52 -9.10 -0.05 7.88
C LEU A 52 -10.08 1.07 8.24
N ALA A 53 -10.95 1.48 7.30
CA ALA A 53 -11.96 2.51 7.55
C ALA A 53 -12.94 2.07 8.65
N TRP A 54 -13.42 0.83 8.60
CA TRP A 54 -14.28 0.29 9.66
C TRP A 54 -13.61 0.32 11.04
N ARG A 55 -12.31 -0.02 11.11
CA ARG A 55 -11.56 0.06 12.36
C ARG A 55 -11.38 1.49 12.85
N ILE A 56 -11.23 2.45 11.95
CA ILE A 56 -11.15 3.87 12.32
C ILE A 56 -12.50 4.35 12.86
N TYR A 57 -13.62 3.96 12.24
CA TYR A 57 -14.96 4.33 12.70
C TYR A 57 -15.35 3.72 14.06
N ASP A 58 -14.87 2.52 14.37
CA ASP A 58 -15.14 1.85 15.65
C ASP A 58 -14.19 2.31 16.78
N ASP A 59 -13.09 2.99 16.45
CA ASP A 59 -12.10 3.43 17.43
C ASP A 59 -12.57 4.67 18.20
N LYS A 60 -12.93 4.44 19.47
CA LYS A 60 -13.38 5.49 20.40
C LYS A 60 -12.31 6.53 20.74
N LEU A 61 -11.04 6.26 20.45
CA LEU A 61 -9.93 7.19 20.68
C LEU A 61 -9.74 8.15 19.50
N ILE A 62 -10.26 7.80 18.32
CA ILE A 62 -10.17 8.65 17.13
C ILE A 62 -11.33 9.64 17.18
N SER A 63 -11.02 10.89 17.53
CA SER A 63 -11.99 11.98 17.50
C SER A 63 -12.22 12.46 16.06
N ASP A 64 -13.48 12.73 15.73
CA ASP A 64 -13.83 13.37 14.47
C ASP A 64 -13.09 14.69 14.27
N VAL A 65 -12.53 14.87 13.08
CA VAL A 65 -11.92 16.13 12.66
C VAL A 65 -13.01 17.01 12.05
N LYS A 66 -13.33 18.13 12.70
CA LYS A 66 -14.18 19.16 12.09
C LYS A 66 -13.41 19.81 10.95
N ILE A 67 -13.88 19.60 9.73
CA ILE A 67 -13.33 20.28 8.56
C ILE A 67 -13.84 21.73 8.62
N PRO A 68 -12.95 22.73 8.67
CA PRO A 68 -13.38 24.13 8.63
C PRO A 68 -13.97 24.44 7.25
N GLY A 69 -15.25 24.81 7.22
CA GLY A 69 -16.03 25.16 6.04
C GLY A 69 -17.40 25.68 6.44
#